data_AF-A0A931USJ1-F1
#
_entry.id   AF-A0A931USJ1-F1
#
_cell.length_a   1.000
_cell.length_b   1.000
_cell.length_c   1.000
_cell.angle_alpha   90.00
_cell.angle_beta   90.00
_cell.angle_gamma   90.00
#
_symmetry.space_group_name_H-M   'P 1'
#
loop_
_entity.id
_entity.type
_entity.pdbx_description
1 polymer ?
#
loop_
_entity_poly.entity_id
_entity_poly.type
_entity_poly.pdbx_seq_one_letter_code
_entity_poly.pdbx_strand_id
1 'polypeptide(L)'
;MAAKKSGAARGAALVKKAIQASASETGASETGASEVTAPEPVPAGVLKKLRLPNDEKLPAGLKTFLAHDASSLGWSFDDEEPEFEPMSLDELVAQEFGDEAVPAFGEAVELLEGDCILIEAEGDAKSFLYVGEPDDQGEYPVITLSLGGEGDGGAKVSGFVPFDVWIAQRFGAADAKSEDYVAAAQALAESNGDGRREFASQTRDIAAAGGDEDEDEDEDEDGGEEAS
;
A
#
# COMPACT_ATOMS: atom_id res chain seq x y z
N MET A 1 -18.33 -16.85 36.60
CA MET A 1 -17.31 -17.25 35.60
C MET A 1 -17.22 -16.13 34.59
N ALA A 2 -16.09 -15.42 34.52
CA ALA A 2 -15.90 -14.39 33.51
C ALA A 2 -15.60 -15.09 32.18
N ALA A 3 -16.48 -14.92 31.19
CA ALA A 3 -16.18 -15.30 29.82
C ALA A 3 -14.96 -14.49 29.37
N LYS A 4 -13.85 -15.16 29.09
CA LYS A 4 -12.74 -14.57 28.34
C LYS A 4 -13.37 -14.11 27.01
N LYS A 5 -13.51 -12.80 26.79
CA LYS A 5 -13.70 -12.27 25.43
C LYS A 5 -12.50 -12.77 24.66
N SER A 6 -12.67 -13.80 23.81
CA SER A 6 -11.66 -14.12 22.82
C SER A 6 -11.58 -12.88 21.94
N GLY A 7 -10.41 -12.22 21.88
CA GLY A 7 -10.21 -11.11 20.97
C GLY A 7 -10.56 -11.53 19.54
N ALA A 8 -10.90 -10.55 18.70
CA ALA A 8 -11.09 -10.79 17.28
C ALA A 8 -9.84 -11.47 16.69
N ALA A 9 -10.02 -12.34 15.71
CA ALA A 9 -8.90 -13.03 15.09
C ALA A 9 -7.98 -12.01 14.39
N ARG A 10 -6.66 -12.22 14.43
CA ARG A 10 -5.64 -11.39 13.78
C ARG A 10 -4.55 -12.24 13.12
N GLY A 11 -3.69 -11.60 12.32
CA GLY A 11 -2.57 -12.16 11.59
C GLY A 11 -2.94 -13.36 10.71
N ALA A 12 -2.07 -14.36 10.70
CA ALA A 12 -2.25 -15.59 9.92
C ALA A 12 -3.60 -16.31 10.16
N ALA A 13 -4.18 -16.22 11.36
CA ALA A 13 -5.44 -16.88 11.67
C ALA A 13 -6.64 -16.18 10.98
N LEU A 14 -6.60 -14.85 10.90
CA LEU A 14 -7.62 -14.07 10.21
C LEU A 14 -7.50 -14.24 8.69
N VAL A 15 -6.28 -14.17 8.14
CA VAL A 15 -6.02 -14.40 6.71
C VAL A 15 -6.47 -15.79 6.25
N LYS A 16 -6.28 -16.84 7.06
CA LYS A 16 -6.80 -18.18 6.74
C LYS A 16 -8.32 -18.21 6.62
N LYS A 17 -9.04 -17.41 7.43
CA LYS A 17 -10.50 -17.28 7.31
C LYS A 17 -10.88 -16.53 6.02
N ALA A 18 -10.11 -15.52 5.64
CA ALA A 18 -10.28 -14.79 4.38
C ALA A 18 -10.17 -15.73 3.17
N ILE A 19 -9.12 -16.55 3.14
CA ILE A 19 -8.89 -17.56 2.09
C ILE A 19 -10.04 -18.61 2.06
N GLN A 20 -10.58 -18.99 3.21
CA GLN A 20 -11.72 -19.91 3.26
C GLN A 20 -13.01 -19.27 2.75
N ALA A 21 -13.21 -17.98 3.04
CA ALA A 21 -14.35 -17.21 2.58
C ALA A 21 -14.33 -17.03 1.06
N SER A 22 -13.16 -16.71 0.47
CA SER A 22 -13.02 -16.56 -0.99
C SER A 22 -13.29 -17.85 -1.77
N ALA A 23 -12.98 -19.02 -1.20
CA ALA A 23 -13.22 -20.32 -1.83
C ALA A 23 -14.68 -20.81 -1.73
N SER A 24 -15.49 -20.17 -0.88
CA SER A 24 -16.87 -20.59 -0.62
C SER A 24 -17.80 -19.72 -1.47
N GLU A 25 -17.98 -20.05 -2.76
CA GLU A 25 -18.96 -19.43 -3.67
C GLU A 25 -20.40 -19.52 -3.10
N THR A 26 -20.75 -18.59 -2.22
CA THR A 26 -22.12 -18.23 -1.85
C THR A 26 -22.14 -16.79 -1.37
N GLY A 27 -21.96 -15.87 -2.30
CA GLY A 27 -22.20 -14.47 -2.03
C GLY A 27 -21.45 -13.58 -3.00
N ALA A 28 -22.08 -13.30 -4.14
CA ALA A 28 -21.95 -11.98 -4.72
C ALA A 28 -22.31 -10.98 -3.60
N SER A 29 -21.29 -10.50 -2.89
CA SER A 29 -21.45 -9.45 -1.91
C SER A 29 -21.78 -8.18 -2.68
N GLU A 30 -22.74 -7.41 -2.19
CA GLU A 30 -23.03 -6.05 -2.68
C GLU A 30 -21.81 -5.09 -2.54
N THR A 31 -20.68 -5.59 -2.03
CA THR A 31 -19.40 -4.89 -1.85
C THR A 31 -18.32 -5.22 -2.89
N GLY A 32 -18.59 -6.03 -3.93
CA GLY A 32 -17.62 -6.27 -5.01
C GLY A 32 -16.37 -7.06 -4.58
N ALA A 33 -16.55 -8.14 -3.80
CA ALA A 33 -15.43 -9.00 -3.39
C ALA A 33 -14.71 -9.59 -4.62
N SER A 34 -13.39 -9.38 -4.73
CA SER A 34 -12.57 -10.02 -5.77
C SER A 34 -12.55 -11.53 -5.56
N GLU A 35 -12.90 -12.30 -6.59
CA GLU A 35 -12.82 -13.75 -6.58
C GLU A 35 -11.40 -14.20 -6.96
N VAL A 36 -10.77 -15.04 -6.14
CA VAL A 36 -9.53 -15.72 -6.52
C VAL A 36 -9.90 -16.97 -7.31
N THR A 37 -10.00 -16.82 -8.63
CA THR A 37 -10.41 -17.93 -9.52
C THR A 37 -9.26 -18.91 -9.81
N ALA A 38 -8.01 -18.46 -9.73
CA ALA A 38 -6.81 -19.27 -9.94
C ALA A 38 -5.65 -18.76 -9.06
N PRO A 39 -5.55 -19.20 -7.79
CA PRO A 39 -4.54 -18.70 -6.88
C PRO A 39 -3.12 -19.07 -7.35
N GLU A 40 -2.20 -18.11 -7.27
CA GLU A 40 -0.78 -18.31 -7.61
C GLU A 40 0.09 -18.19 -6.34
N PRO A 41 0.33 -19.31 -5.64
CA PRO A 41 1.08 -19.29 -4.40
C PRO A 41 2.56 -19.05 -4.66
N VAL A 42 3.16 -18.16 -3.87
CA VAL A 42 4.60 -17.93 -3.86
C VAL A 42 5.30 -19.19 -3.34
N PRO A 43 6.32 -19.72 -4.05
CA PRO A 43 7.05 -20.90 -3.60
C PRO A 43 7.64 -20.73 -2.20
N ALA A 44 7.61 -21.80 -1.39
CA ALA A 44 8.11 -21.75 -0.01
C ALA A 44 9.61 -21.42 0.11
N GLY A 45 10.40 -21.64 -0.95
CA GLY A 45 11.79 -21.21 -1.03
C GLY A 45 11.91 -19.69 -1.14
N VAL A 46 11.12 -19.09 -2.04
CA VAL A 46 11.01 -17.65 -2.25
C VAL A 46 10.51 -16.94 -0.99
N LEU A 47 9.41 -17.43 -0.38
CA LEU A 47 8.86 -16.86 0.86
C LEU A 47 9.82 -16.82 2.05
N LYS A 48 10.87 -17.63 2.06
CA LYS A 48 11.90 -17.61 3.12
C LYS A 48 12.94 -16.52 2.85
N LYS A 49 13.20 -16.21 1.58
CA LYS A 49 14.17 -15.20 1.15
C LYS A 49 13.58 -13.80 1.20
N LEU A 50 12.31 -13.63 0.80
CA LEU A 50 11.61 -12.34 0.77
C LEU A 50 11.75 -11.55 2.07
N ARG A 51 11.99 -10.25 1.93
CA ARG A 51 12.06 -9.24 2.99
C ARG A 51 11.24 -8.03 2.55
N LEU A 52 10.78 -7.27 3.53
CA LEU A 52 10.25 -5.93 3.27
C LEU A 52 11.40 -4.97 2.93
N PRO A 53 11.11 -3.84 2.28
CA PRO A 53 12.10 -2.80 1.95
C PRO A 53 12.94 -2.32 3.13
N ASN A 54 12.36 -2.31 4.34
CA ASN A 54 13.06 -1.98 5.59
C ASN A 54 13.86 -3.15 6.20
N ASP A 55 14.22 -4.16 5.42
CA ASP A 55 14.91 -5.41 5.81
C ASP A 55 14.16 -6.31 6.81
N GLU A 56 12.93 -5.95 7.21
CA GLU A 56 12.14 -6.75 8.14
C GLU A 56 11.59 -8.03 7.49
N LYS A 57 11.24 -8.98 8.34
CA LYS A 57 10.56 -10.20 7.89
C LYS A 57 9.11 -9.88 7.51
N LEU A 58 8.58 -10.67 6.58
CA LEU A 58 7.16 -10.60 6.23
C LEU A 58 6.27 -10.83 7.46
N PRO A 59 5.22 -9.98 7.65
CA PRO A 59 4.17 -10.20 8.63
C PRO A 59 3.54 -11.57 8.51
N ALA A 60 3.00 -12.09 9.61
CA ALA A 60 2.41 -13.42 9.63
C ALA A 60 1.19 -13.52 8.69
N GLY A 61 0.36 -12.48 8.64
CA GLY A 61 -0.76 -12.33 7.71
C GLY A 61 -0.28 -12.31 6.26
N LEU A 62 0.63 -11.40 5.92
CA LEU A 62 1.22 -11.28 4.58
C LEU A 62 1.81 -12.59 4.08
N LYS A 63 2.68 -13.22 4.86
CA LYS A 63 3.30 -14.50 4.52
C LYS A 63 2.26 -15.61 4.31
N THR A 64 1.20 -15.61 5.10
CA THR A 64 0.13 -16.61 4.98
C THR A 64 -0.66 -16.40 3.69
N PHE A 65 -0.91 -15.14 3.30
CA PHE A 65 -1.62 -14.82 2.08
C PHE A 65 -0.77 -15.14 0.85
N LEU A 66 0.51 -14.73 0.81
CA LEU A 66 1.41 -15.02 -0.31
C LEU A 66 1.67 -16.52 -0.52
N ALA A 67 1.60 -17.32 0.54
CA ALA A 67 1.65 -18.78 0.42
C ALA A 67 0.39 -19.40 -0.23
N HIS A 68 -0.65 -18.59 -0.43
CA HIS A 68 -1.88 -18.97 -1.11
C HIS A 68 -1.96 -18.31 -2.48
N ASP A 69 -1.83 -16.98 -2.54
CA ASP A 69 -2.02 -16.23 -3.76
C ASP A 69 -1.31 -14.85 -3.68
N ALA A 70 -0.39 -14.59 -4.60
CA ALA A 70 0.23 -13.28 -4.76
C ALA A 70 -0.36 -12.48 -5.93
N SER A 71 -0.89 -13.14 -6.96
CA SER A 71 -1.32 -12.45 -8.18
C SER A 71 -2.60 -11.65 -7.98
N SER A 72 -3.46 -11.98 -7.00
CA SER A 72 -4.57 -11.09 -6.60
C SER A 72 -4.15 -9.78 -5.92
N LEU A 73 -2.87 -9.64 -5.57
CA LEU A 73 -2.26 -8.37 -5.13
C LEU A 73 -1.47 -7.68 -6.25
N GLY A 74 -1.44 -8.28 -7.46
CA GLY A 74 -0.61 -7.80 -8.57
C GLY A 74 0.88 -8.13 -8.44
N TRP A 75 1.24 -9.03 -7.53
CA TRP A 75 2.65 -9.32 -7.29
C TRP A 75 3.09 -10.60 -7.98
N SER A 76 4.28 -10.52 -8.56
CA SER A 76 5.02 -11.67 -9.10
C SER A 76 6.46 -11.59 -8.60
N PHE A 77 7.08 -12.74 -8.35
CA PHE A 77 8.42 -12.80 -7.78
C PHE A 77 9.30 -13.72 -8.61
N ASP A 78 10.55 -13.29 -8.83
CA ASP A 78 11.59 -14.13 -9.43
C ASP A 78 12.10 -15.17 -8.40
N ASP A 79 12.39 -16.40 -8.86
CA ASP A 79 12.83 -17.49 -7.97
C ASP A 79 14.28 -17.30 -7.47
N GLU A 80 15.12 -16.65 -8.27
CA GLU A 80 16.53 -16.41 -7.99
C GLU A 80 16.69 -15.22 -7.05
N GLU A 81 16.10 -14.08 -7.42
CA GLU A 81 16.18 -12.78 -6.74
C GLU A 81 14.77 -12.24 -6.39
N PRO A 82 14.09 -12.83 -5.41
CA PRO A 82 12.75 -12.37 -5.05
C PRO A 82 12.80 -11.10 -4.21
N GLU A 83 12.26 -10.03 -4.77
CA GLU A 83 12.13 -8.73 -4.12
C GLU A 83 10.75 -8.10 -4.38
N PHE A 84 10.38 -7.14 -3.54
CA PHE A 84 9.27 -6.23 -3.85
C PHE A 84 9.79 -5.07 -4.68
N GLU A 85 8.88 -4.39 -5.36
CA GLU A 85 9.15 -3.13 -6.06
C GLU A 85 8.65 -1.97 -5.16
N PRO A 86 9.44 -1.50 -4.18
CA PRO A 86 9.08 -0.33 -3.40
C PRO A 86 9.18 0.93 -4.24
N MET A 87 8.35 1.90 -3.89
CA MET A 87 8.40 3.26 -4.43
C MET A 87 8.04 4.24 -3.31
N SER A 88 8.51 5.47 -3.43
CA SER A 88 8.01 6.57 -2.61
C SER A 88 6.54 6.87 -2.95
N LEU A 89 5.84 7.60 -2.07
CA LEU A 89 4.43 7.90 -2.29
C LEU A 89 4.21 8.84 -3.49
N ASP A 90 5.12 9.77 -3.74
CA ASP A 90 5.07 10.65 -4.91
C ASP A 90 5.30 9.90 -6.21
N GLU A 91 6.26 8.96 -6.26
CA GLU A 91 6.43 8.05 -7.40
C GLU A 91 5.17 7.21 -7.65
N LEU A 92 4.56 6.65 -6.60
CA LEU A 92 3.31 5.90 -6.72
C LEU A 92 2.19 6.76 -7.29
N VAL A 93 2.04 7.98 -6.79
CA VAL A 93 1.00 8.90 -7.25
C VAL A 93 1.24 9.29 -8.72
N ALA A 94 2.48 9.61 -9.09
CA ALA A 94 2.84 9.93 -10.47
C ALA A 94 2.54 8.76 -11.41
N GLN A 95 2.91 7.54 -11.02
CA GLN A 95 2.69 6.33 -11.80
C GLN A 95 1.19 6.05 -12.01
N GLU A 96 0.39 6.15 -10.95
CA GLU A 96 -1.00 5.68 -10.98
C GLU A 96 -2.03 6.76 -11.35
N PHE A 97 -1.70 8.04 -11.12
CA PHE A 97 -2.60 9.17 -11.33
C PHE A 97 -2.03 10.28 -12.22
N GLY A 98 -0.77 10.19 -12.64
CA GLY A 98 -0.06 11.21 -13.42
C GLY A 98 0.70 12.21 -12.54
N ASP A 99 1.80 12.77 -13.07
CA ASP A 99 2.64 13.75 -12.38
C ASP A 99 1.85 14.97 -11.88
N GLU A 100 0.81 15.38 -12.62
CA GLU A 100 -0.06 16.49 -12.23
C GLU A 100 -0.88 16.23 -10.96
N ALA A 101 -1.01 14.97 -10.54
CA ALA A 101 -1.74 14.58 -9.34
C ALA A 101 -0.88 14.63 -8.08
N VAL A 102 0.46 14.61 -8.21
CA VAL A 102 1.40 14.61 -7.07
C VAL A 102 1.15 15.78 -6.13
N PRO A 103 1.00 17.04 -6.60
CA PRO A 103 0.71 18.16 -5.71
C PRO A 103 -0.60 17.97 -4.92
N ALA A 104 -1.63 17.33 -5.50
CA ALA A 104 -2.90 17.10 -4.82
C ALA A 104 -2.74 16.15 -3.61
N PHE A 105 -1.81 15.20 -3.68
CA PHE A 105 -1.43 14.33 -2.57
C PHE A 105 -0.29 14.90 -1.70
N GLY A 106 0.09 16.17 -1.88
CA GLY A 106 1.29 16.72 -1.26
C GLY A 106 1.33 16.65 0.27
N GLU A 107 0.21 16.88 0.96
CA GLU A 107 0.14 16.63 2.42
C GLU A 107 0.41 15.17 2.78
N ALA A 108 -0.10 14.23 2.00
CA ALA A 108 0.13 12.81 2.24
C ALA A 108 1.59 12.43 2.00
N VAL A 109 2.22 12.96 0.95
CA VAL A 109 3.64 12.74 0.62
C VAL A 109 4.53 13.20 1.78
N GLU A 110 4.27 14.37 2.35
CA GLU A 110 5.04 14.85 3.51
C GLU A 110 4.80 14.04 4.80
N LEU A 111 3.62 13.41 4.94
CA LEU A 111 3.27 12.62 6.13
C LEU A 111 3.77 11.17 6.04
N LEU A 112 3.84 10.60 4.84
CA LEU A 112 4.08 9.18 4.60
C LEU A 112 5.42 8.99 3.89
N GLU A 113 6.51 9.16 4.63
CA GLU A 113 7.89 9.12 4.13
C GLU A 113 8.44 7.70 3.90
N GLY A 114 7.73 6.66 4.32
CA GLY A 114 8.12 5.25 4.16
C GLY A 114 7.83 4.68 2.77
N ASP A 115 8.43 3.52 2.48
CA ASP A 115 8.24 2.83 1.20
C ASP A 115 6.79 2.34 1.02
N CYS A 116 6.30 2.45 -0.20
CA CYS A 116 5.00 1.97 -0.64
C CYS A 116 5.19 0.77 -1.57
N ILE A 117 4.43 -0.31 -1.33
CA ILE A 117 4.34 -1.44 -2.25
C ILE A 117 2.92 -1.46 -2.80
N LEU A 118 2.77 -1.11 -4.07
CA LEU A 118 1.48 -1.04 -4.75
C LEU A 118 0.76 -2.40 -4.67
N ILE A 119 -0.51 -2.39 -4.28
CA ILE A 119 -1.40 -3.55 -4.36
C ILE A 119 -2.33 -3.28 -5.52
N GLU A 120 -2.19 -4.05 -6.60
CA GLU A 120 -3.06 -3.86 -7.76
C GLU A 120 -4.52 -4.11 -7.36
N ALA A 121 -5.34 -3.09 -7.60
CA ALA A 121 -6.77 -3.11 -7.40
C ALA A 121 -7.45 -2.56 -8.64
N GLU A 122 -8.59 -3.15 -8.98
CA GLU A 122 -9.43 -2.66 -10.06
C GLU A 122 -10.15 -1.38 -9.62
N GLY A 123 -10.16 -0.36 -10.50
CA GLY A 123 -10.90 0.88 -10.31
C GLY A 123 -10.04 2.12 -10.09
N ASP A 124 -10.70 3.21 -9.69
CA ASP A 124 -10.10 4.54 -9.58
C ASP A 124 -9.36 4.79 -8.26
N ALA A 125 -9.44 3.84 -7.32
CA ALA A 125 -8.75 3.90 -6.03
C ALA A 125 -7.57 2.93 -6.02
N LYS A 126 -6.44 3.38 -5.47
CA LYS A 126 -5.18 2.63 -5.45
C LYS A 126 -4.82 2.29 -4.02
N SER A 127 -4.64 1.01 -3.73
CA SER A 127 -4.22 0.56 -2.40
C SER A 127 -2.76 0.17 -2.42
N PHE A 128 -2.05 0.38 -1.33
CA PHE A 128 -0.65 -0.02 -1.20
C PHE A 128 -0.37 -0.44 0.24
N LEU A 129 0.60 -1.33 0.41
CA LEU A 129 1.18 -1.64 1.71
C LEU A 129 2.21 -0.57 2.05
N TYR A 130 2.00 0.17 3.14
CA TYR A 130 2.93 1.19 3.59
C TYR A 130 3.91 0.62 4.62
N VAL A 131 5.20 0.71 4.34
CA VAL A 131 6.29 0.09 5.11
C VAL A 131 6.87 1.10 6.11
N GLY A 132 6.02 1.57 7.03
CA GLY A 132 6.42 2.40 8.17
C GLY A 132 6.53 1.60 9.47
N GLU A 133 5.75 1.97 10.49
CA GLU A 133 5.63 1.25 11.75
C GLU A 133 4.49 0.21 11.69
N PRO A 134 4.76 -1.09 11.98
CA PRO A 134 3.72 -2.10 12.08
C PRO A 134 2.93 -1.98 13.40
N ASP A 135 1.75 -2.61 13.44
CA ASP A 135 0.95 -2.68 14.66
C ASP A 135 1.52 -3.68 15.70
N ASP A 136 0.81 -3.86 16.82
CA ASP A 136 1.21 -4.76 17.91
C ASP A 136 1.22 -6.25 17.51
N GLN A 137 0.60 -6.61 16.38
CA GLN A 137 0.64 -7.94 15.78
C GLN A 137 1.74 -8.07 14.70
N GLY A 138 2.46 -6.99 14.41
CA GLY A 138 3.48 -6.94 13.37
C GLY A 138 2.91 -6.78 11.96
N GLU A 139 1.65 -6.34 11.82
CA GLU A 139 1.01 -6.12 10.53
C GLU A 139 1.14 -4.65 10.11
N TYR A 140 1.49 -4.41 8.85
CA TYR A 140 1.66 -3.08 8.29
C TYR A 140 0.33 -2.53 7.75
N PRO A 141 0.14 -1.20 7.71
CA PRO A 141 -1.08 -0.61 7.19
C PRO A 141 -1.18 -0.77 5.67
N VAL A 142 -2.39 -1.07 5.21
CA VAL A 142 -2.82 -0.82 3.85
C VAL A 142 -3.52 0.53 3.81
N ILE A 143 -3.03 1.40 2.93
CA ILE A 143 -3.55 2.75 2.69
C ILE A 143 -4.14 2.78 1.29
N THR A 144 -5.22 3.54 1.12
CA THR A 144 -5.90 3.71 -0.16
C THR A 144 -5.93 5.18 -0.55
N LEU A 145 -5.56 5.46 -1.79
CA LEU A 145 -5.65 6.76 -2.45
C LEU A 145 -6.82 6.76 -3.42
N SER A 146 -7.49 7.89 -3.55
CA SER A 146 -8.45 8.11 -4.64
C SER A 146 -8.49 9.58 -5.00
N LEU A 147 -8.63 9.87 -6.29
CA LEU A 147 -9.08 11.19 -6.72
C LEU A 147 -10.61 11.22 -6.65
N GLY A 148 -11.17 12.20 -5.96
CA GLY A 148 -12.61 12.42 -6.04
C GLY A 148 -13.01 12.90 -7.43
N GLY A 149 -14.22 12.52 -7.87
CA GLY A 149 -14.78 13.02 -9.13
C GLY A 149 -15.02 14.54 -9.11
N GLU A 150 -15.22 15.11 -10.30
CA GLU A 150 -15.43 16.55 -10.50
C GLU A 150 -16.51 17.12 -9.54
N GLY A 151 -16.13 18.11 -8.72
CA GLY A 151 -17.09 19.02 -8.09
C GLY A 151 -16.88 19.33 -6.60
N ASP A 152 -16.25 18.45 -5.81
CA ASP A 152 -15.90 18.73 -4.39
C ASP A 152 -14.96 17.69 -3.75
N GLY A 153 -14.62 16.59 -4.44
CA GLY A 153 -13.76 15.54 -3.89
C GLY A 153 -12.30 15.76 -4.27
N GLY A 154 -11.52 16.40 -3.41
CA GLY A 154 -10.06 16.45 -3.58
C GLY A 154 -9.41 15.06 -3.50
N ALA A 155 -8.10 15.02 -3.70
CA ALA A 155 -7.29 13.82 -3.41
C ALA A 155 -7.58 13.33 -1.99
N LYS A 156 -7.92 12.06 -1.85
CA LYS A 156 -8.34 11.45 -0.59
C LYS A 156 -7.39 10.32 -0.22
N VAL A 157 -7.00 10.32 1.05
CA VAL A 157 -6.25 9.24 1.70
C VAL A 157 -7.16 8.59 2.72
N SER A 158 -7.23 7.26 2.72
CA SER A 158 -7.99 6.50 3.69
C SER A 158 -7.32 5.16 3.99
N GLY A 159 -7.89 4.41 4.93
CA GLY A 159 -7.40 3.08 5.28
C GLY A 159 -6.68 3.10 6.61
N PHE A 160 -5.35 2.96 6.57
CA PHE A 160 -4.52 2.59 7.73
C PHE A 160 -4.97 1.27 8.35
N VAL A 161 -5.50 0.36 7.53
CA VAL A 161 -6.04 -0.91 7.98
C VAL A 161 -4.90 -1.92 8.03
N PRO A 162 -4.67 -2.64 9.15
CA PRO A 162 -3.68 -3.70 9.18
C PRO A 162 -3.90 -4.71 8.04
N PHE A 163 -2.83 -5.14 7.36
CA PHE A 163 -2.93 -6.01 6.18
C PHE A 163 -3.84 -7.23 6.38
N ASP A 164 -3.73 -7.92 7.51
CA ASP A 164 -4.55 -9.08 7.84
C ASP A 164 -6.06 -8.76 7.89
N VAL A 165 -6.42 -7.58 8.40
CA VAL A 165 -7.79 -7.07 8.46
C VAL A 165 -8.25 -6.63 7.07
N TRP A 166 -7.40 -5.93 6.32
CA TRP A 166 -7.72 -5.48 4.97
C TRP A 166 -8.03 -6.66 4.03
N ILE A 167 -7.20 -7.71 4.07
CA ILE A 167 -7.44 -8.97 3.34
C ILE A 167 -8.76 -9.62 3.78
N ALA A 168 -9.03 -9.67 5.09
CA ALA A 168 -10.27 -10.25 5.58
C ALA A 168 -11.51 -9.47 5.13
N GLN A 169 -11.42 -8.14 5.05
CA GLN A 169 -12.50 -7.30 4.53
C GLN A 169 -12.67 -7.52 3.02
N ARG A 170 -11.57 -7.53 2.25
CA ARG A 170 -11.58 -7.75 0.79
C ARG A 170 -12.25 -9.07 0.40
N PHE A 171 -12.00 -10.14 1.16
CA PHE A 171 -12.56 -11.47 0.90
C PHE A 171 -13.79 -11.82 1.75
N GLY A 172 -14.42 -10.83 2.41
CA GLY A 172 -15.69 -11.02 3.12
C GLY A 172 -15.63 -11.85 4.41
N ALA A 173 -14.44 -12.11 4.96
CA ALA A 173 -14.28 -12.75 6.26
C ALA A 173 -14.40 -11.78 7.45
N ALA A 174 -14.41 -10.47 7.19
CA ALA A 174 -14.67 -9.41 8.16
C ALA A 174 -15.51 -8.30 7.54
N ASP A 175 -16.37 -7.67 8.34
CA ASP A 175 -17.13 -6.49 7.91
C ASP A 175 -16.20 -5.25 7.89
N ALA A 176 -16.28 -4.45 6.82
CA ALA A 176 -15.51 -3.21 6.68
C ALA A 176 -15.78 -2.18 7.80
N LYS A 177 -16.96 -2.24 8.41
CA LYS A 177 -17.43 -1.38 9.51
C LYS A 177 -17.30 -2.05 10.87
N SER A 178 -16.62 -3.21 10.96
CA SER A 178 -16.44 -3.90 12.23
C SER A 178 -15.70 -3.01 13.23
N GLU A 179 -16.33 -2.73 14.38
CA GLU A 179 -15.71 -1.98 15.46
C GLU A 179 -14.53 -2.74 16.10
N ASP A 180 -14.43 -4.05 15.87
CA ASP A 180 -13.40 -4.92 16.45
C ASP A 180 -11.97 -4.53 16.00
N TYR A 181 -11.83 -3.87 14.85
CA TYR A 181 -10.53 -3.51 14.27
C TYR A 181 -10.28 -2.00 14.21
N VAL A 182 -11.24 -1.17 14.66
CA VAL A 182 -11.12 0.29 14.63
C VAL A 182 -9.91 0.78 15.44
N ALA A 183 -9.68 0.18 16.61
CA ALA A 183 -8.55 0.55 17.46
C ALA A 183 -7.19 0.24 16.81
N ALA A 184 -7.08 -0.87 16.08
CA ALA A 184 -5.85 -1.23 15.39
C ALA A 184 -5.55 -0.26 14.23
N ALA A 185 -6.57 0.07 13.44
CA ALA A 185 -6.41 1.07 12.39
C ALA A 185 -6.09 2.47 12.94
N GLN A 186 -6.64 2.82 14.10
CA GLN A 186 -6.37 4.10 14.75
C GLN A 186 -4.92 4.17 15.23
N ALA A 187 -4.42 3.11 15.88
CA ALA A 187 -3.04 3.02 16.31
C ALA A 187 -2.06 3.14 15.14
N LEU A 188 -2.35 2.50 14.00
CA LEU A 188 -1.53 2.61 12.79
C LEU A 188 -1.52 4.02 12.21
N ALA A 189 -2.66 4.72 12.20
CA ALA A 189 -2.71 6.12 11.75
C ALA A 189 -1.92 7.06 12.68
N GLU A 190 -1.87 6.75 13.98
CA GLU A 190 -1.10 7.53 14.97
C GLU A 190 0.40 7.28 14.86
N SER A 191 0.83 6.07 14.54
CA SER A 191 2.25 5.71 14.42
C SER A 191 2.86 6.07 13.07
N ASN A 192 2.06 6.03 12.00
CA ASN A 192 2.53 6.24 10.62
C ASN A 192 2.19 7.62 10.05
N GLY A 193 1.42 8.43 10.75
CA GLY A 193 0.94 9.72 10.27
C GLY A 193 0.57 10.62 11.44
N ASP A 194 -0.55 11.34 11.31
CA ASP A 194 -1.01 12.30 12.32
C ASP A 194 -2.26 11.85 13.10
N GLY A 195 -2.58 10.56 13.02
CA GLY A 195 -3.75 9.95 13.68
C GLY A 195 -5.04 10.01 12.86
N ARG A 196 -5.08 10.65 11.69
CA ARG A 196 -6.24 10.61 10.79
C ARG A 196 -6.26 9.32 9.97
N ARG A 197 -7.29 8.49 10.16
CA ARG A 197 -7.53 7.28 9.33
C ARG A 197 -8.11 7.57 7.96
N GLU A 198 -8.65 8.76 7.77
CA GLU A 198 -9.20 9.24 6.51
C GLU A 198 -9.12 10.77 6.48
N PHE A 199 -8.64 11.33 5.38
CA PHE A 199 -8.57 12.76 5.16
C PHE A 199 -8.55 13.11 3.67
N ALA A 200 -9.04 14.32 3.35
CA ALA A 200 -8.73 14.94 2.07
C ALA A 200 -7.34 15.56 2.19
N SER A 201 -6.43 15.15 1.31
CA SER A 201 -5.08 15.69 1.23
C SER A 201 -5.12 17.13 0.78
N GLN A 202 -4.33 17.98 1.43
CA GLN A 202 -4.09 19.34 1.00
C GLN A 202 -3.07 19.36 -0.13
N THR A 203 -3.31 20.23 -1.11
CA THR A 203 -2.33 20.50 -2.17
C THR A 203 -1.08 21.14 -1.57
N ARG A 204 0.10 20.59 -1.89
CA ARG A 204 1.41 21.17 -1.53
C ARG A 204 2.35 21.13 -2.73
N ASP A 205 3.29 22.08 -2.78
CA ASP A 205 4.37 22.05 -3.76
C ASP A 205 5.39 21.01 -3.31
N ILE A 206 5.42 19.86 -3.98
CA ILE A 206 6.41 18.82 -3.74
C ILE A 206 7.57 19.08 -4.69
N ALA A 207 8.77 19.35 -4.14
CA ALA A 207 9.96 19.44 -4.96
C ALA A 207 10.18 18.07 -5.61
N ALA A 208 10.20 18.02 -6.94
CA ALA A 208 10.46 16.77 -7.65
C ALA A 208 11.81 16.20 -7.18
N ALA A 209 11.80 15.00 -6.61
CA ALA A 209 13.00 14.27 -6.27
C ALA A 209 13.65 13.77 -7.57
N GLY A 210 14.32 14.65 -8.31
CA GLY A 210 14.96 14.27 -9.58
C GLY A 210 15.20 15.38 -10.59
N GLY A 211 15.24 16.64 -10.19
CA GLY A 211 15.90 17.66 -11.00
C GLY A 211 17.41 17.45 -10.93
N ASP A 212 17.96 16.55 -11.76
CA ASP A 212 19.32 16.74 -12.27
C ASP A 212 19.26 18.08 -13.02
N GLU A 213 19.59 19.15 -12.29
CA GLU A 213 20.07 20.38 -12.89
C GLU A 213 21.43 20.02 -13.49
N ASP A 214 21.40 19.43 -14.69
CA ASP A 214 22.53 19.47 -15.62
C ASP A 214 22.75 20.95 -15.96
N GLU A 215 23.39 21.67 -15.04
CA GLU A 215 24.05 22.94 -15.29
C GLU A 215 25.21 22.65 -16.25
N ASP A 216 24.90 22.61 -17.55
CA ASP A 216 25.88 22.77 -18.62
C ASP A 216 26.46 24.20 -18.55
N GLU A 217 27.28 24.48 -17.53
CA GLU A 217 28.22 25.60 -17.50
C GLU A 217 29.47 25.21 -18.29
N ASP A 218 29.37 25.24 -19.62
CA ASP A 218 30.57 25.37 -20.46
C ASP A 218 30.84 26.87 -20.67
N GLU A 219 31.57 27.45 -19.71
CA GLU A 219 32.21 28.77 -19.86
C GLU A 219 33.29 28.75 -20.96
N ASP A 220 33.18 29.77 -21.81
CA ASP A 220 34.09 30.26 -22.85
C ASP A 220 35.61 30.11 -22.59
N GLU A 221 36.38 29.75 -23.64
CA GLU A 221 37.71 30.38 -23.85
C GLU A 221 38.16 30.38 -25.34
N ASP A 222 38.00 31.57 -25.94
CA ASP A 222 38.99 32.35 -26.70
C ASP A 222 39.66 31.82 -27.99
N GLY A 223 39.80 32.72 -28.98
CA GLY A 223 40.94 32.68 -29.90
C GLY A 223 40.71 33.00 -31.38
N GLY A 224 40.57 34.30 -31.72
CA GLY A 224 41.10 34.92 -32.95
C GLY A 224 40.52 34.48 -34.32
N GLU A 225 40.71 35.17 -35.44
CA GLU A 225 41.46 36.38 -35.77
C GLU A 225 40.99 36.80 -37.18
N GLU A 226 40.75 38.09 -37.35
CA GLU A 226 40.90 38.95 -38.55
C GLU A 226 40.22 38.59 -39.89
N ALA A 227 39.46 39.57 -40.35
CA ALA A 227 38.96 39.73 -41.69
C ALA A 227 40.08 40.01 -42.71
N SER A 228 39.93 39.49 -43.93
CA SER A 228 40.38 40.11 -45.19
C SER A 228 39.63 39.52 -46.38
#